data_AF-A0A2E8YQH6-F1
#
_entry.id   AF-A0A2E8YQH6-F1
#
_cell.length_a   1.000
_cell.length_b   1.000
_cell.length_c   1.000
_cell.angle_alpha   90.00
_cell.angle_beta   90.00
_cell.angle_gamma   90.00
#
_symmetry.space_group_name_H-M   'P 1'
#
loop_
_entity.id
_entity.type
_entity.pdbx_description
1 polymer ?
#
loop_
_entity_poly.entity_id
_entity_poly.type
_entity_poly.pdbx_seq_one_letter_code
_entity_poly.pdbx_strand_id
1 'polypeptide(L)' 'MDKIKNVLASFPREEVETMKINGEVRVNCEFCNVDYRFSDDHIAALFKKSSSY' A
#
# COMPACT_ATOMS: atom_id res chain seq x y z
N MET A 1 8.93 9.23 -0.97
CA MET A 1 8.31 7.89 -1.09
C MET A 1 7.12 7.70 -0.13
N ASP A 2 6.87 8.67 0.75
CA ASP A 2 6.01 8.51 1.93
C ASP A 2 4.53 8.79 1.65
N LYS A 3 4.23 9.60 0.61
CA LYS A 3 2.85 9.93 0.23
C LYS A 3 2.05 8.72 -0.26
N ILE A 4 2.63 7.89 -1.14
CA ILE A 4 1.96 6.66 -1.63
C ILE A 4 1.69 5.70 -0.47
N LYS A 5 2.64 5.58 0.46
CA LYS A 5 2.49 4.73 1.65
C LYS A 5 1.36 5.23 2.55
N ASN A 6 1.25 6.54 2.77
CA ASN A 6 0.15 7.13 3.54
C ASN A 6 -1.21 6.97 2.84
N VAL A 7 -1.25 7.14 1.52
CA VAL A 7 -2.47 6.88 0.73
C VAL A 7 -2.88 5.42 0.87
N LEU A 8 -1.95 4.48 0.67
CA LEU A 8 -2.24 3.05 0.82
C LEU A 8 -2.65 2.69 2.26
N ALA A 9 -2.05 3.33 3.27
CA ALA A 9 -2.40 3.16 4.68
C ALA A 9 -3.72 3.84 5.09
N SER A 10 -4.24 4.76 4.26
CA SER A 10 -5.54 5.39 4.49
C SER A 10 -6.71 4.47 4.11
N PHE A 11 -6.45 3.45 3.31
CA PHE A 11 -7.42 2.38 3.03
C PHE A 11 -7.40 1.35 4.17
N PRO A 12 -8.57 0.79 4.52
CA PRO A 12 -8.63 -0.29 5.49
C PRO A 12 -7.93 -1.53 4.93
N ARG A 13 -7.34 -2.32 5.83
CA ARG A 13 -6.57 -3.51 5.46
C ARG A 13 -7.36 -4.47 4.58
N GLU A 14 -8.64 -4.67 4.89
CA GLU A 14 -9.54 -5.51 4.10
C GLU A 14 -9.66 -5.05 2.64
N GLU A 15 -9.76 -3.74 2.38
CA GLU A 15 -9.78 -3.21 1.00
C GLU A 15 -8.44 -3.46 0.31
N VAL A 16 -7.32 -3.17 0.98
CA VAL A 16 -5.98 -3.42 0.43
C VAL A 16 -5.79 -4.91 0.08
N GLU A 17 -6.36 -5.82 0.88
CA GLU A 17 -6.35 -7.25 0.61
C GLU A 17 -7.21 -7.63 -0.60
N THR A 18 -8.37 -6.98 -0.80
CA THR A 18 -9.15 -7.18 -2.04
C THR A 18 -8.49 -6.61 -3.28
N MET A 19 -7.60 -5.62 -3.13
CA MET A 19 -6.80 -5.04 -4.21
C MET A 19 -5.56 -5.86 -4.56
N LYS A 20 -5.25 -6.95 -3.84
CA LYS A 20 -4.15 -7.85 -4.19
C LYS A 20 -4.45 -8.60 -5.47
N ILE A 21 -3.49 -8.57 -6.40
CA ILE A 21 -3.51 -9.35 -7.63
C ILE A 21 -2.24 -10.19 -7.64
N ASN A 22 -2.36 -11.53 -7.66
CA ASN A 22 -1.23 -12.46 -7.52
C ASN A 22 -0.41 -12.29 -6.22
N GLY A 23 -1.04 -11.83 -5.13
CA GLY A 23 -0.37 -11.66 -3.83
C GLY A 23 0.42 -10.34 -3.68
N GLU A 24 0.37 -9.46 -4.67
CA GLU A 24 0.96 -8.12 -4.63
C GLU A 24 -0.11 -7.05 -4.91
N VAL A 25 0.02 -5.90 -4.26
CA VAL A 25 -0.78 -4.71 -4.57
C VAL A 25 0.07 -3.81 -5.46
N ARG A 26 -0.45 -3.49 -6.65
CA ARG A 26 0.17 -2.52 -7.56
C ARG A 26 -0.51 -1.17 -7.43
N VAL A 27 0.27 -0.17 -7.08
CA VAL A 27 -0.17 1.22 -7.02
C VAL A 27 0.56 1.98 -8.12
N ASN A 28 -0.18 2.38 -9.14
CA ASN A 28 0.33 3.28 -10.15
C ASN A 28 0.23 4.72 -9.64
N CYS A 29 1.36 5.40 -9.45
CA CYS A 29 1.36 6.82 -9.12
C CYS A 29 1.26 7.64 -10.40
N GLU A 30 0.10 8.26 -10.66
CA GLU A 30 -0.12 9.13 -11.82
C GLU A 30 0.76 10.40 -11.83
N PHE A 31 1.18 10.88 -10.65
CA PHE A 31 2.05 12.04 -10.52
C PHE A 31 3.53 11.74 -10.79
N CYS A 32 3.95 10.54 -10.39
CA CYS A 32 5.33 10.08 -10.44
C CYS A 32 5.60 9.29 -11.73
N ASN A 33 4.54 8.78 -12.35
CA ASN A 33 4.56 7.79 -13.42
C ASN A 33 5.40 6.54 -13.03
N VAL A 34 5.30 6.14 -11.76
CA VAL A 34 6.02 4.99 -11.18
C VAL A 34 5.01 3.97 -10.67
N ASP A 35 5.25 2.70 -11.01
CA ASP A 35 4.52 1.55 -10.48
C ASP A 35 5.17 1.10 -9.15
N TYR A 36 4.40 1.16 -8.07
CA TYR A 36 4.82 0.67 -6.76
C TYR A 36 4.19 -0.70 -6.51
N ARG A 37 5.03 -1.67 -6.16
CA ARG A 37 4.58 -3.02 -5.81
C ARG A 37 4.76 -3.25 -4.33
N PHE A 38 3.66 -3.56 -3.67
CA PHE A 38 3.62 -3.88 -2.26
C PHE A 38 3.32 -5.37 -2.11
N SER A 39 4.32 -6.12 -1.65
CA SER A 39 4.14 -7.51 -1.21
C SER A 39 3.40 -7.55 0.12
N ASP A 40 2.92 -8.74 0.48
CA ASP A 40 2.29 -9.01 1.78
C ASP A 40 3.11 -8.47 2.96
N ASP A 41 4.42 -8.72 2.93
CA ASP A 41 5.35 -8.31 3.99
C ASP A 41 5.43 -6.77 4.12
N HIS A 42 5.45 -6.07 2.97
CA HIS A 42 5.40 -4.60 2.95
C HIS A 42 4.07 -4.05 3.47
N ILE A 43 2.96 -4.70 3.14
CA ILE A 43 1.62 -4.31 3.61
C ILE A 43 1.52 -4.52 5.12
N ALA A 44 1.99 -5.67 5.63
CA ALA A 44 2.04 -5.96 7.05
C ALA A 44 2.90 -4.94 7.82
N ALA A 45 4.05 -4.55 7.27
CA ALA A 45 4.91 -3.51 7.84
C ALA A 45 4.26 -2.11 7.79
N LEU A 46 3.49 -1.81 6.75
CA LEU A 46 2.76 -0.55 6.59
C LEU A 46 1.69 -0.38 7.69
N PHE A 47 0.84 -1.39 7.88
CA PHE A 47 -0.21 -1.39 8.90
C PHE A 47 0.34 -1.45 10.33
N LYS A 48 1.53 -2.04 10.54
CA LYS A 48 2.24 -1.93 11.82
C LYS A 48 2.66 -0.50 12.17
N LYS A 49 2.96 0.33 11.17
CA LYS A 49 3.42 1.71 11.35
C LYS A 49 2.28 2.73 11.41
N SER A 50 1.13 2.47 10.76
CA SER A 50 0.02 3.45 10.73
C SER A 50 -0.75 3.56 12.04
N SER A 51 -0.52 2.64 13.00
CA SER A 51 -1.12 2.69 14.35
C SER A 51 -0.51 3.75 15.28
N SER A 52 0.22 4.73 14.73
CA SER A 52 0.89 5.78 15.51
C SER A 52 0.81 7.13 14.79
N TYR A 53 -0.39 7.67 14.58
CA TYR A 53 -0.65 9.11 14.41
C TYR A 53 -2.05 9.47 14.89
#